data_AF-A0A916V970-F1
#
_entry.id   AF-A0A916V970-F1
#
_cell.length_a   1.000
_cell.length_b   1.000
_cell.length_c   1.000
_cell.angle_alpha   90.00
_cell.angle_beta   90.00
_cell.angle_gamma   90.00
#
_symmetry.space_group_name_H-M   'P 1'
#
loop_
_entity.id
_entity.type
_entity.pdbx_description
1 polymer ?
#
loop_
_entity_poly.entity_id
_entity_poly.type
_entity_poly.pdbx_seq_one_letter_code
_entity_poly.pdbx_strand_id
1 'polypeptide(L)'
;MGNAVTARLENIRVKDIEMYEDRGKTWVAANSGGISTFSVRGSGKNWWKLDQGSEIPNELRVVNDYGNHWLWEPIYSMPLDDYQEALRLVGEQFYKVS
;
A
#
# COMPACT_ATOMS: atom_id res chain seq x y z
N MET A 1 -5.31 1.10 -22.15
CA MET A 1 -6.24 0.22 -21.40
C MET A 1 -5.41 -0.67 -20.50
N GLY A 2 -5.80 -0.87 -19.22
CA GLY A 2 -4.96 -1.56 -18.23
C GLY A 2 -5.34 -3.03 -18.04
N ASN A 3 -4.40 -3.94 -18.29
CA ASN A 3 -4.55 -5.40 -18.15
C ASN A 3 -3.99 -5.91 -16.82
N ALA A 4 -4.27 -5.18 -15.72
CA ALA A 4 -3.74 -5.56 -14.41
C ALA A 4 -4.41 -6.86 -13.91
N VAL A 5 -3.56 -7.82 -13.54
CA VAL A 5 -3.93 -9.14 -12.99
C VAL A 5 -3.69 -9.25 -11.49
N THR A 6 -3.13 -8.20 -10.87
CA THR A 6 -2.93 -8.07 -9.41
C THR A 6 -3.25 -6.64 -8.97
N ALA A 7 -3.44 -6.44 -7.67
CA ALA A 7 -3.70 -5.12 -7.06
C ALA A 7 -2.48 -4.17 -7.11
N ARG A 8 -1.26 -4.73 -7.16
CA ARG A 8 0.02 -4.00 -7.29
C ARG A 8 0.23 -2.93 -6.22
N LEU A 9 -0.05 -3.27 -4.96
CA LEU A 9 0.15 -2.34 -3.83
C LEU A 9 1.63 -1.91 -3.72
N GLU A 10 2.55 -2.79 -4.12
CA GLU A 10 4.00 -2.57 -4.12
C GLU A 10 4.49 -1.51 -5.14
N ASN A 11 3.61 -1.02 -6.01
CA ASN A 11 3.94 0.02 -7.00
C ASN A 11 3.91 1.43 -6.39
N ILE A 12 4.82 1.67 -5.45
CA ILE A 12 4.93 2.91 -4.67
C ILE A 12 5.47 4.05 -5.54
N ARG A 13 4.90 5.24 -5.40
CA ARG A 13 5.37 6.47 -6.07
C ARG A 13 5.91 7.44 -5.03
N VAL A 14 6.80 8.35 -5.47
CA VAL A 14 7.39 9.42 -4.64
C VAL A 14 6.34 10.31 -3.95
N LYS A 15 5.13 10.42 -4.50
CA LYS A 15 4.03 11.19 -3.90
C LYS A 15 3.23 10.45 -2.84
N ASP A 16 3.38 9.13 -2.75
CA ASP A 16 2.61 8.30 -1.83
C ASP A 16 3.25 8.30 -0.43
N ILE A 17 4.58 8.35 -0.36
CA ILE A 17 5.35 8.32 0.89
C ILE A 17 6.69 9.04 0.72
N GLU A 18 7.21 9.63 1.80
CA GLU A 18 8.52 10.25 1.78
C GLU A 18 9.62 9.19 1.66
N MET A 19 10.50 9.38 0.67
CA MET A 19 11.65 8.53 0.42
C MET A 19 12.93 9.33 0.61
N TYR A 20 13.94 8.71 1.22
CA TYR A 20 15.26 9.32 1.43
C TYR A 20 16.36 8.30 1.19
N GLU A 21 17.57 8.79 0.91
CA GLU A 21 18.76 7.94 0.79
C GLU A 21 19.44 7.82 2.15
N ASP A 22 19.74 6.60 2.59
CA ASP A 22 20.62 6.33 3.73
C ASP A 22 21.57 5.18 3.40
N ARG A 23 22.88 5.46 3.50
CA ARG A 23 23.98 4.52 3.22
C ARG A 23 23.88 3.83 1.85
N GLY A 24 23.52 4.58 0.81
CA GLY A 24 23.42 4.09 -0.57
C GLY A 24 22.20 3.19 -0.84
N LYS A 25 21.22 3.18 0.08
CA LYS A 25 19.92 2.52 -0.12
C LYS A 25 18.80 3.55 -0.03
N THR A 26 17.73 3.31 -0.78
CA THR A 26 16.49 4.09 -0.64
C THR A 26 15.70 3.55 0.55
N TRP A 27 15.26 4.46 1.41
CA TRP A 27 14.43 4.20 2.58
C TRP A 27 13.10 4.93 2.44
N VAL A 28 12.08 4.40 3.11
CA VAL A 28 10.79 5.07 3.32
C VAL A 28 10.69 5.56 4.76
N ALA A 29 10.19 6.78 4.96
CA ALA A 29 10.01 7.34 6.29
C ALA A 29 8.66 6.92 6.89
N ALA A 30 8.65 6.42 8.13
CA ALA A 30 7.39 6.18 8.84
C ALA A 30 6.60 7.46 9.10
N ASN A 31 5.28 7.34 9.18
CA ASN A 31 4.33 8.44 9.42
C ASN A 31 4.40 9.57 8.36
N SER A 32 4.88 9.28 7.14
CA SER A 32 5.02 10.27 6.07
C SER A 32 4.02 10.07 4.91
N GLY A 33 3.06 9.15 5.10
CA GLY A 33 2.12 8.72 4.08
C GLY A 33 2.17 7.22 3.86
N GLY A 34 1.59 6.78 2.74
CA GLY A 34 1.40 5.38 2.42
C GLY A 34 0.60 5.15 1.15
N ILE A 35 0.31 3.88 0.86
CA ILE A 35 -0.51 3.53 -0.31
C ILE A 35 -1.99 3.78 0.00
N SER A 36 -2.60 4.64 -0.80
CA SER A 36 -4.03 4.96 -0.72
C SER A 36 -4.93 3.79 -1.13
N THR A 37 -5.91 3.50 -0.26
CA THR A 37 -7.03 2.60 -0.52
C THR A 37 -8.34 3.24 -0.05
N PHE A 38 -9.47 2.62 -0.39
CA PHE A 38 -10.79 3.18 -0.11
C PHE A 38 -11.72 2.12 0.47
N SER A 39 -12.48 2.48 1.51
CA SER A 39 -13.51 1.63 2.11
C SER A 39 -14.82 1.61 1.32
N VAL A 40 -14.99 2.55 0.39
CA VAL A 40 -16.14 2.60 -0.53
C VAL A 40 -15.62 2.50 -1.95
N ARG A 41 -16.21 1.59 -2.71
CA ARG A 41 -15.89 1.40 -4.12
C ARG A 41 -16.32 2.63 -4.94
N GLY A 42 -15.40 3.19 -5.72
CA GLY A 42 -15.67 4.26 -6.67
C GLY A 42 -16.11 3.75 -8.05
N SER A 43 -16.08 4.65 -9.03
CA SER A 43 -16.34 4.31 -10.44
C SER A 43 -15.08 3.80 -11.14
N GLY A 44 -15.23 3.00 -12.21
CA GLY A 44 -14.13 2.51 -13.03
C GLY A 44 -13.97 0.99 -13.08
N LYS A 45 -12.92 0.54 -13.77
CA LYS A 45 -12.53 -0.88 -13.96
C LYS A 45 -11.31 -1.21 -13.12
N ASN A 46 -11.02 -2.50 -12.90
CA ASN A 46 -9.89 -2.99 -12.11
C ASN A 46 -9.95 -2.61 -10.63
N TRP A 47 -11.13 -2.78 -10.02
CA TRP A 47 -11.27 -2.72 -8.57
C TRP A 47 -10.76 -4.00 -7.93
N TRP A 48 -10.03 -3.84 -6.85
CA TRP A 48 -9.52 -4.90 -6.02
C TRP A 48 -10.08 -4.73 -4.61
N LYS A 49 -10.40 -5.85 -3.95
CA LYS A 49 -10.99 -5.85 -2.62
C LYS A 49 -10.16 -6.71 -1.68
N LEU A 50 -9.96 -6.18 -0.48
CA LEU A 50 -9.50 -6.92 0.69
C LEU A 50 -10.68 -7.07 1.63
N ASP A 51 -10.88 -8.27 2.18
CA ASP A 51 -11.96 -8.53 3.12
C ASP A 51 -11.51 -8.20 4.56
N GLN A 52 -12.50 -7.94 5.42
CA GLN A 52 -12.23 -7.70 6.84
C GLN A 52 -11.61 -8.95 7.47
N GLY A 53 -10.61 -8.76 8.35
CA GLY A 53 -9.94 -9.85 9.05
C GLY A 53 -8.74 -10.44 8.30
N SER A 54 -8.40 -9.91 7.12
CA SER A 54 -7.14 -10.21 6.45
C SER A 54 -5.94 -9.92 7.34
N GLU A 55 -4.92 -10.77 7.25
CA GLU A 55 -3.69 -10.62 8.01
C GLU A 55 -2.88 -9.45 7.44
N ILE A 56 -2.41 -8.58 8.34
CA ILE A 56 -1.56 -7.45 8.00
C ILE A 56 -0.14 -7.78 8.49
N PRO A 57 0.88 -7.71 7.63
CA PRO A 57 2.28 -7.86 8.02
C PRO A 57 2.65 -6.92 9.16
N ASN A 58 3.54 -7.36 10.05
CA ASN A 58 3.93 -6.62 11.25
C ASN A 58 4.69 -5.32 10.94
N GLU A 59 5.14 -5.16 9.71
CA GLU A 59 5.82 -4.00 9.16
C GLU A 59 4.82 -2.88 8.80
N LEU A 60 3.55 -3.23 8.59
CA LEU A 60 2.52 -2.34 8.05
C LEU A 60 1.41 -2.05 9.05
N ARG A 61 0.81 -0.87 8.89
CA ARG A 61 -0.45 -0.52 9.54
C ARG A 61 -1.41 0.10 8.53
N VAL A 62 -2.70 0.00 8.81
CA VAL A 62 -3.77 0.62 8.02
C VAL A 62 -4.36 1.77 8.81
N VAL A 63 -4.20 2.98 8.31
CA VAL A 63 -4.61 4.22 8.98
C VAL A 63 -5.76 4.86 8.20
N ASN A 64 -6.84 5.23 8.88
CA ASN A 64 -7.85 6.11 8.30
C ASN A 64 -7.37 7.56 8.46
N ASP A 65 -7.06 8.23 7.36
CA ASP A 65 -6.68 9.64 7.38
C ASP A 65 -7.92 10.55 7.29
N TYR A 66 -8.87 10.26 6.39
CA TYR A 66 -10.16 10.94 6.35
C TYR A 66 -11.25 10.12 5.63
N GLY A 67 -12.47 10.19 6.15
CA GLY A 67 -13.67 9.68 5.49
C GLY A 67 -13.53 8.21 5.07
N ASN A 68 -13.58 7.96 3.76
CA ASN A 68 -13.44 6.63 3.19
C ASN A 68 -12.02 6.31 2.69
N HIS A 69 -11.04 7.21 2.87
CA HIS A 69 -9.65 7.04 2.45
C HIS A 69 -8.83 6.40 3.58
N TRP A 70 -7.95 5.48 3.18
CA TRP A 70 -7.14 4.69 4.09
C TRP A 70 -5.73 4.54 3.53
N LEU A 71 -4.73 4.63 4.39
CA LEU A 71 -3.32 4.53 4.05
C LEU A 71 -2.73 3.23 4.59
N TRP A 72 -2.03 2.50 3.72
CA TRP A 72 -1.10 1.46 4.14
C TRP A 72 0.26 2.11 4.39
N GLU A 73 0.67 2.22 5.64
CA GLU A 73 1.89 2.90 6.05
C GLU A 73 2.88 1.92 6.70
N PRO A 74 4.20 2.14 6.55
CA PRO A 74 5.18 1.42 7.35
C PRO A 74 5.13 1.88 8.82
N ILE A 75 5.22 0.95 9.75
CA ILE A 75 5.20 1.23 11.20
C ILE A 75 6.51 1.89 11.67
N TYR A 76 7.62 1.62 10.98
CA TYR A 76 8.94 2.20 11.23
C TYR A 76 9.63 2.50 9.89
N SER A 77 10.58 3.44 9.87
CA SER A 77 11.33 3.72 8.66
C SER A 77 12.15 2.50 8.25
N MET A 78 12.08 2.10 6.98
CA MET A 78 12.66 0.85 6.49
C MET A 78 13.19 1.01 5.06
N PRO A 79 14.06 0.11 4.58
CA PRO A 79 14.43 0.04 3.16
C PRO A 79 13.19 -0.04 2.26
N LEU A 80 13.25 0.59 1.09
CA LEU A 80 12.18 0.58 0.10
C LEU A 80 11.78 -0.86 -0.29
N ASP A 81 12.77 -1.73 -0.46
CA ASP A 81 12.57 -3.13 -0.86
C ASP A 81 11.76 -3.90 0.20
N ASP A 82 12.02 -3.67 1.49
CA ASP A 82 11.30 -4.32 2.60
C ASP A 82 9.84 -3.86 2.63
N TYR A 83 9.61 -2.57 2.39
CA TYR A 83 8.26 -2.01 2.30
C TYR A 83 7.50 -2.53 1.08
N GLN A 84 8.17 -2.65 -0.08
CA GLN A 84 7.61 -3.26 -1.28
C GLN A 84 7.21 -4.70 -1.04
N GLU A 85 8.04 -5.49 -0.36
CA GLU A 85 7.74 -6.88 -0.06
C GLU A 85 6.55 -7.00 0.88
N ALA A 86 6.48 -6.19 1.94
CA ALA A 86 5.34 -6.19 2.85
C ALA A 86 4.02 -5.84 2.11
N LEU A 87 4.04 -4.84 1.23
CA LEU A 87 2.89 -4.46 0.41
C LEU A 87 2.51 -5.55 -0.60
N ARG A 88 3.49 -6.25 -1.17
CA ARG A 88 3.28 -7.37 -2.10
C ARG A 88 2.53 -8.51 -1.41
N LEU A 89 2.94 -8.88 -0.19
CA LEU A 89 2.30 -9.94 0.61
C LEU A 89 0.84 -9.61 0.93
N VAL A 90 0.53 -8.35 1.27
CA VAL A 90 -0.87 -7.92 1.43
C VAL A 90 -1.59 -7.94 0.08
N GLY A 91 -0.94 -7.47 -0.98
CA GLY A 91 -1.51 -7.40 -2.33
C GLY A 91 -1.93 -8.76 -2.89
N GLU A 92 -1.33 -9.86 -2.46
CA GLU A 92 -1.74 -11.23 -2.80
C GLU A 92 -3.10 -11.63 -2.20
N GLN A 93 -3.51 -11.00 -1.10
CA GLN A 93 -4.81 -11.24 -0.47
C GLN A 93 -5.94 -10.46 -1.16
N PHE A 94 -5.61 -9.44 -1.97
CA PHE A 94 -6.60 -8.70 -2.73
C PHE A 94 -7.10 -9.51 -3.92
N TYR A 95 -8.43 -9.56 -4.11
CA TYR A 95 -9.04 -10.18 -5.29
C TYR A 95 -9.78 -9.15 -6.15
N LYS A 96 -9.83 -9.43 -7.46
CA LYS A 96 -10.45 -8.55 -8.44
C LYS A 96 -11.97 -8.62 -8.34
N VAL A 97 -12.63 -7.45 -8.33
CA VAL A 97 -14.10 -7.33 -8.28
C VAL A 97 -14.70 -6.55 -9.46
N SER A 98 -13.87 -6.14 -10.44
CA SER A 98 -14.28 -5.71 -11.79
C SER A 98 -13.15 -5.59 -12.78
#